data_AF-A0A960PKI9-F1
#
_entry.id   AF-A0A960PKI9-F1
#
_cell.length_a   1.000
_cell.length_b   1.000
_cell.length_c   1.000
_cell.angle_alpha   90.00
_cell.angle_beta   90.00
_cell.angle_gamma   90.00
#
_symmetry.space_group_name_H-M   'P 1'
#
loop_
_entity.id
_entity.type
_entity.pdbx_description
1 polymer ?
#
loop_
_entity_poly.entity_id
_entity_poly.type
_entity_poly.pdbx_seq_one_letter_code
_entity_poly.pdbx_strand_id
1 'polypeptide(L)' 'IGKQVNVERSQELLATGATRIATACPFCYVMIDDGVKGEGIDEEDVKVGDIALHLLEALEDAETPVGIPLSALSDQS' A
#
# COMPACT_ATOMS: atom_id res chain seq x y z
N ILE A 1 5.64 -22.26 21.47
CA ILE A 1 5.27 -22.07 20.05
C ILE A 1 4.64 -20.68 19.93
N GLY A 2 5.17 -19.83 19.05
CA GLY A 2 4.75 -18.43 18.90
C GLY A 2 3.60 -18.24 17.91
N LYS A 3 3.09 -17.01 17.83
CA LYS A 3 2.08 -16.62 16.83
C LYS A 3 2.67 -16.68 15.42
N GLN A 4 1.84 -16.93 14.42
CA GLN A 4 2.29 -16.80 13.03
C GLN A 4 2.65 -15.35 12.74
N VAL A 5 3.80 -15.14 12.08
CA VAL A 5 4.37 -13.81 11.86
C VAL A 5 3.48 -12.91 10.98
N ASN A 6 2.73 -13.47 10.02
CA ASN A 6 1.77 -12.70 9.23
C ASN A 6 0.68 -12.07 10.10
N VAL A 7 0.12 -12.83 11.05
CA VAL A 7 -0.93 -12.36 11.94
C VAL A 7 -0.37 -11.38 12.99
N GLU A 8 0.85 -11.58 13.47
CA GLU A 8 1.49 -10.64 14.40
C GLU A 8 1.75 -9.29 13.72
N ARG A 9 2.42 -9.29 12.56
CA ARG A 9 2.75 -8.06 11.83
C ARG A 9 1.52 -7.32 11.33
N SER A 10 0.50 -8.02 10.86
CA SER A 10 -0.72 -7.37 10.38
C SER A 10 -1.45 -6.66 11.52
N GLN A 11 -1.55 -7.27 12.71
CA GLN A 11 -2.14 -6.61 13.87
C GLN A 11 -1.33 -5.39 14.34
N GLU A 12 0.01 -5.47 14.32
CA GLU A 12 0.87 -4.32 14.63
C GLU A 12 0.62 -3.16 13.65
N LEU A 13 0.51 -3.45 12.35
CA LEU A 13 0.23 -2.44 11.32
C LEU A 13 -1.17 -1.83 11.47
N LEU A 14 -2.19 -2.66 11.68
CA LEU A 14 -3.57 -2.21 11.87
C LEU A 14 -3.74 -1.35 13.13
N ALA A 15 -3.02 -1.68 14.21
CA ALA A 15 -3.03 -0.92 15.45
C ALA A 15 -2.50 0.52 15.30
N THR A 16 -1.77 0.83 14.22
CA THR A 16 -1.33 2.20 13.92
C THR A 16 -2.48 3.11 13.45
N GLY A 17 -3.61 2.54 13.02
CA GLY A 17 -4.70 3.27 12.38
C GLY A 17 -4.42 3.67 10.93
N ALA A 18 -3.39 3.10 10.29
CA ALA A 18 -3.10 3.34 8.89
C ALA A 18 -4.20 2.74 7.98
N THR A 19 -4.67 3.53 7.02
CA THR A 19 -5.60 3.09 5.95
C THR A 19 -4.86 2.61 4.69
N ARG A 20 -3.52 2.68 4.70
CA ARG A 20 -2.67 2.25 3.60
C ARG A 20 -1.38 1.64 4.14
N ILE A 21 -1.01 0.48 3.63
CA ILE A 21 0.18 -0.27 4.03
C ILE A 21 1.02 -0.53 2.78
N ALA A 22 2.20 0.10 2.74
CA ALA A 22 3.15 -0.08 1.64
C ALA A 22 4.16 -1.18 1.96
N THR A 23 4.46 -2.01 0.96
CA THR A 23 5.56 -2.96 0.97
C THR A 23 6.50 -2.70 -0.21
N ALA A 24 7.72 -3.23 -0.16
CA ALA A 24 8.68 -3.16 -1.28
C ALA A 24 9.20 -4.55 -1.67
N CYS A 25 8.44 -5.59 -1.29
CA CYS A 25 8.81 -7.00 -1.50
C CYS A 25 7.54 -7.80 -1.77
N PRO A 26 7.49 -8.59 -2.86
CA PRO A 26 6.30 -9.34 -3.25
C PRO A 26 5.87 -10.38 -2.21
N PHE A 27 6.84 -10.96 -1.48
CA PHE A 27 6.52 -11.90 -0.41
C PHE A 27 5.88 -11.20 0.80
N CYS A 28 6.39 -10.02 1.16
CA CYS A 28 5.81 -9.21 2.23
C CYS A 28 4.40 -8.76 1.88
N TYR A 29 4.16 -8.37 0.63
CA TYR A 29 2.81 -8.04 0.15
C TYR A 29 1.84 -9.18 0.43
N VAL A 30 2.12 -10.40 -0.07
CA VAL A 30 1.23 -11.57 0.14
C VAL A 30 1.05 -11.86 1.63
N MET A 31 2.14 -11.86 2.41
CA MET A 31 2.07 -12.11 3.84
C MET A 31 1.19 -11.12 4.61
N ILE A 32 1.28 -9.83 4.28
CA ILE A 32 0.53 -8.79 4.99
C ILE A 32 -0.90 -8.70 4.45
N ASP A 33 -1.11 -8.82 3.15
CA ASP A 33 -2.44 -8.87 2.54
C ASP A 33 -3.27 -10.04 3.11
N ASP A 34 -2.70 -11.25 3.15
CA ASP A 34 -3.36 -12.42 3.77
C ASP A 34 -3.62 -12.20 5.26
N GLY A 35 -2.70 -11.56 5.97
CA GLY A 35 -2.84 -11.30 7.40
C GLY A 35 -3.89 -10.25 7.73
N VAL A 36 -3.99 -9.18 6.93
CA VAL A 36 -5.02 -8.13 7.06
C VAL A 36 -6.41 -8.70 6.72
N LYS A 37 -6.53 -9.43 5.61
CA LYS A 37 -7.78 -10.14 5.25
C LYS A 37 -8.17 -11.18 6.29
N GLY A 38 -7.18 -11.84 6.91
CA GLY A 38 -7.39 -12.77 8.02
C GLY A 38 -7.98 -12.14 9.28
N GLU A 39 -7.81 -10.83 9.48
CA GLU A 39 -8.47 -10.06 10.55
C GLU A 39 -9.85 -9.54 10.13
N GLY A 40 -10.34 -9.89 8.93
CA GLY A 40 -11.66 -9.52 8.42
C GLY A 40 -11.73 -8.08 7.90
N ILE A 41 -10.61 -7.53 7.44
CA ILE A 41 -10.51 -6.19 6.89
C ILE A 41 -10.38 -6.28 5.38
N ASP A 42 -11.25 -5.57 4.68
CA ASP A 42 -11.30 -5.56 3.22
C ASP A 42 -10.44 -4.41 2.64
N GLU A 43 -10.22 -4.44 1.33
CA GLU A 43 -9.31 -3.51 0.63
C GLU A 43 -9.82 -2.05 0.67
N GLU A 44 -11.14 -1.87 0.78
CA GLU A 44 -11.79 -0.56 0.93
C GLU A 44 -11.48 0.11 2.28
N ASP A 45 -11.20 -0.69 3.32
CA ASP A 45 -10.88 -0.20 4.67
C ASP A 45 -9.37 0.07 4.83
N VAL A 46 -8.54 -0.89 4.40
CA VAL A 46 -7.08 -0.80 4.47
C VAL A 46 -6.46 -1.32 3.17
N LYS A 47 -5.84 -0.41 2.43
CA LYS A 47 -5.19 -0.75 1.16
C LYS A 47 -3.75 -1.22 1.37
N VAL A 48 -3.50 -2.51 1.17
CA VAL A 48 -2.15 -3.08 1.16
C VAL A 48 -1.62 -3.09 -0.27
N GLY A 49 -0.39 -2.63 -0.50
CA GLY A 49 0.17 -2.60 -1.84
C GLY A 49 1.68 -2.46 -1.90
N ASP A 50 2.25 -2.60 -3.09
CA ASP A 50 3.63 -2.23 -3.36
C ASP A 50 3.77 -0.70 -3.39
N ILE A 51 4.91 -0.18 -2.92
CA ILE A 51 5.20 1.25 -2.88
C ILE A 51 5.10 1.92 -4.27
N ALA A 52 5.49 1.22 -5.35
CA ALA A 52 5.40 1.76 -6.70
C ALA A 52 3.93 1.88 -7.17
N LEU A 53 3.06 0.96 -6.75
CA LEU A 53 1.62 1.04 -7.05
C LEU A 53 0.98 2.20 -6.29
N HIS A 54 1.29 2.36 -5.01
CA HIS A 54 0.78 3.50 -4.25
C HIS A 54 1.28 4.84 -4.80
N LEU A 55 2.53 4.89 -5.29
CA LEU A 55 3.05 6.07 -5.97
C LEU A 55 2.29 6.35 -7.27
N LEU A 56 2.04 5.33 -8.09
CA LEU A 56 1.29 5.48 -9.33
C LEU A 56 -0.13 6.00 -9.06
N GLU A 57 -0.84 5.41 -8.10
CA GLU A 57 -2.18 5.88 -7.71
C GLU A 57 -2.15 7.33 -7.24
N ALA A 58 -1.14 7.72 -6.44
CA ALA A 58 -0.99 9.09 -6.00
C ALA A 58 -0.73 10.05 -7.17
N LEU A 59 -0.02 9.62 -8.21
CA LEU A 59 0.20 10.41 -9.43
C LEU A 59 -1.08 10.52 -10.27
N GLU A 60 -1.84 9.44 -10.40
CA GLU A 60 -3.14 9.43 -11.10
C GLU A 60 -4.16 10.30 -10.37
N ASP A 61 -4.21 10.25 -9.04
CA ASP A 61 -5.05 11.11 -8.21
C ASP A 61 -4.60 12.59 -8.28
N ALA A 62 -3.28 12.83 -8.38
CA ALA A 62 -2.68 14.17 -8.49
C ALA A 62 -2.86 14.84 -9.87
N GLU A 63 -3.44 14.15 -10.86
CA GLU A 63 -3.98 14.80 -12.07
C GLU A 63 -5.15 15.75 -11.71
N THR A 64 -5.59 15.77 -10.45
CA THR A 64 -6.16 16.95 -9.77
C THR A 64 -5.13 17.61 -8.83
N PRO A 65 -4.96 18.94 -8.91
CA PRO A 65 -3.71 19.61 -9.25
C PRO A 65 -2.63 19.58 -8.13
N VAL A 66 -1.59 18.78 -8.32
CA VAL A 66 -0.23 19.20 -7.97
C VAL A 66 0.46 19.58 -9.28
N GLY A 67 0.59 20.89 -9.52
CA GLY A 67 0.84 21.52 -10.82
C GLY A 67 2.18 21.23 -11.51
N ILE A 68 2.47 19.97 -11.82
CA ILE A 68 3.47 19.60 -12.83
C ILE A 68 2.81 18.54 -13.74
N PRO A 69 2.35 18.92 -14.94
CA PRO A 69 1.79 17.94 -15.86
C PRO A 69 2.89 16.98 -16.33
N LEU A 70 2.59 15.68 -16.39
CA LEU A 70 3.53 14.65 -16.87
C LEU A 70 4.04 14.94 -18.30
N SER A 71 3.28 15.68 -19.09
CA SER A 71 3.69 16.19 -20.40
C SER A 71 4.92 17.09 -20.36
N ALA A 72 5.22 17.73 -19.22
CA ALA A 72 6.44 18.52 -19.02
C ALA A 72 7.69 17.66 -18.81
N LEU A 73 7.54 16.36 -18.53
CA LEU A 73 8.65 15.41 -18.40
C LEU A 73 8.95 14.66 -19.71
N SER A 74 7.99 14.59 -20.64
CA SER A 74 8.17 13.96 -21.96
C SER A 74 8.96 14.80 -22.97
N ASP A 75 9.13 16.10 -22.74
CA ASP A 75 9.89 17.02 -23.61
C ASP A 75 11.41 17.06 -23.30
N GLN A 76 11.89 16.17 -22.42
CA GLN A 76 13.31 16.09 -22.02
C GLN A 76 14.09 14.97 -22.74
N SER A 77 13.67 14.60 -23.96
CA SER A 77 14.43 13.70 -24.84
C SER A 77 14.64 14.26 -26.23
#